data_AF-F2KIS5-F1
#
_entry.id   AF-F2KIS5-F1
#
_cell.length_a   1.000
_cell.length_b   1.000
_cell.length_c   1.000
_cell.angle_alpha   90.00
_cell.angle_beta   90.00
_cell.angle_gamma   90.00
#
_symmetry.space_group_name_H-M   'P 1'
#
loop_
_entity.id
_entity.type
_entity.pdbx_description
1 polymer ?
#
loop_
_entity_poly.entity_id
_entity_poly.type
_entity_poly.pdbx_seq_one_letter_code
_entity_poly.pdbx_strand_id
1 'polypeptide(L)'
;MKIVISLALLSIACSAAADVQNIKYLYDDSDAVYSIVSFVDDGPAIQATIQRSGAYFTNYTKLELDCATRNVRHMGMYNSLSGVEKAQFDQMEGRIVDGSIADEVGKVLCKDTTLTASQAAKQTEDLPSETRTGDNT
;
A
#
# COMPACT_ATOMS: atom_id res chain seq x y z
N MET A 1 36.39 20.45 -44.46
CA MET A 1 36.21 20.62 -43.01
C MET A 1 35.14 19.64 -42.55
N LYS A 2 35.43 18.75 -41.60
CA LYS A 2 34.48 17.76 -41.06
C LYS A 2 33.92 18.29 -39.74
N ILE A 3 32.61 18.54 -39.69
CA ILE A 3 31.93 19.04 -38.49
C ILE A 3 31.54 17.83 -37.64
N VAL A 4 32.12 17.72 -36.45
CA VAL A 4 31.76 16.71 -35.44
C VAL A 4 30.68 17.34 -34.57
N ILE A 5 29.45 16.86 -34.67
CA ILE A 5 28.32 17.30 -33.84
C ILE A 5 28.27 16.37 -32.62
N SER A 6 28.78 16.83 -31.48
CA SER A 6 28.63 16.15 -30.19
C SER A 6 27.18 16.27 -29.71
N LEU A 7 26.49 15.13 -29.60
CA LEU A 7 25.14 15.03 -29.10
C LEU A 7 25.18 14.89 -27.56
N ALA A 8 25.01 15.99 -26.84
CA ALA A 8 24.85 15.97 -25.39
C ALA A 8 23.44 15.48 -25.05
N LEU A 9 23.34 14.27 -24.50
CA LEU A 9 22.09 13.72 -23.96
C LEU A 9 21.76 14.45 -22.64
N LEU A 10 20.83 15.40 -22.69
CA LEU A 10 20.17 15.95 -21.51
C LEU A 10 19.18 14.90 -20.98
N SER A 11 19.59 14.11 -20.00
CA SER A 11 18.70 13.26 -19.22
C SER A 11 17.86 14.13 -18.26
N ILE A 12 16.61 14.41 -18.66
CA ILE A 12 15.61 15.01 -17.79
C ILE A 12 15.14 13.92 -16.84
N ALA A 13 15.67 13.90 -15.61
CA ALA A 13 15.12 13.09 -14.53
C ALA A 13 13.79 13.73 -14.10
N CYS A 14 12.68 13.21 -14.60
CA CYS A 14 11.35 13.59 -14.16
C CYS A 14 11.10 12.95 -12.79
N SER A 15 11.31 13.71 -11.71
CA SER A 15 10.85 13.30 -10.38
C SER A 15 9.33 13.44 -10.36
N ALA A 16 8.61 12.34 -10.60
CA ALA A 16 7.18 12.29 -10.36
C ALA A 16 6.95 12.45 -8.85
N ALA A 17 6.53 13.64 -8.42
CA ALA A 17 6.00 13.82 -7.08
C ALA A 17 4.73 12.97 -6.97
N ALA A 18 4.70 12.03 -6.04
CA ALA A 18 3.48 11.29 -5.74
C ALA A 18 2.41 12.31 -5.34
N ASP A 19 1.31 12.34 -6.09
CA ASP A 19 0.22 13.29 -5.86
C ASP A 19 -0.39 13.02 -4.48
N VAL A 20 -0.61 14.08 -3.69
CA VAL A 20 -1.20 13.95 -2.35
C VAL A 20 -2.66 13.55 -2.51
N GLN A 21 -3.04 12.40 -1.95
CA GLN A 21 -4.39 11.85 -2.10
C GLN A 21 -5.18 12.07 -0.81
N ASN A 22 -6.18 12.97 -0.86
CA ASN A 22 -7.11 13.14 0.25
C ASN A 22 -7.98 11.89 0.41
N ILE A 23 -8.11 11.43 1.66
CA ILE A 23 -8.95 10.29 2.03
C ILE A 23 -10.06 10.75 2.96
N LYS A 24 -11.25 10.20 2.77
CA LYS A 24 -12.39 10.47 3.64
C LYS A 24 -12.33 9.53 4.83
N TYR A 25 -11.79 10.01 5.94
CA TYR A 25 -11.78 9.30 7.21
C TYR A 25 -12.46 10.16 8.28
N LEU A 26 -13.57 9.65 8.83
CA LEU A 26 -14.40 10.36 9.80
C LEU A 26 -14.13 9.76 11.18
N TYR A 27 -13.13 10.29 11.87
CA TYR A 27 -12.77 9.88 13.22
C TYR A 27 -12.70 11.09 14.15
N ASP A 28 -13.72 11.22 15.00
CA ASP A 28 -13.89 12.10 16.17
C ASP A 28 -13.70 13.63 15.98
N ASP A 29 -12.93 14.06 14.99
CA ASP A 29 -12.71 15.44 14.57
C ASP A 29 -13.21 15.62 13.14
N SER A 30 -14.39 16.23 12.98
CA SER A 30 -15.03 16.47 11.69
C SER A 30 -14.26 17.42 10.79
N ASP A 31 -13.35 18.23 11.38
CA ASP A 31 -12.63 19.28 10.67
C ASP A 31 -11.21 18.83 10.29
N ALA A 32 -10.79 17.63 10.73
CA ALA A 32 -9.53 17.05 10.36
C ALA A 32 -9.55 16.50 8.93
N VAL A 33 -8.57 16.92 8.13
CA VAL A 33 -8.31 16.38 6.79
C VAL A 33 -7.26 15.29 6.89
N TYR A 34 -7.52 14.15 6.27
CA TYR A 34 -6.59 13.04 6.17
C TYR A 34 -6.12 12.92 4.72
N SER A 35 -4.81 12.75 4.53
CA SER A 35 -4.20 12.67 3.20
C SER A 35 -3.08 11.66 3.20
N ILE A 36 -2.99 10.84 2.14
CA ILE A 36 -1.81 10.02 1.86
C ILE A 36 -0.77 10.96 1.25
N VAL A 37 0.32 11.20 1.97
CA VAL A 37 1.38 12.13 1.56
C VAL A 37 2.58 11.44 0.94
N SER A 38 2.75 10.15 1.17
CA SER A 38 3.68 9.30 0.43
C SER A 38 3.24 7.85 0.51
N PHE A 39 3.61 7.07 -0.49
CA PHE A 39 3.53 5.62 -0.41
C PHE A 39 4.66 4.98 -1.22
N VAL A 40 5.04 3.78 -0.82
CA VAL A 40 5.98 2.90 -1.53
C VAL A 40 5.29 1.55 -1.67
N ASP A 41 5.24 1.06 -2.90
CA ASP A 41 4.76 -0.27 -3.23
C ASP A 41 6.00 -1.15 -3.49
N ASP A 42 6.37 -1.98 -2.50
CA ASP A 42 7.61 -2.77 -2.49
C ASP A 42 7.37 -4.29 -2.52
N GLY A 43 6.22 -4.72 -3.04
CA GLY A 43 5.94 -6.13 -3.34
C GLY A 43 4.68 -6.64 -2.62
N PRO A 44 4.80 -7.50 -1.59
CA PRO A 44 3.63 -8.08 -0.94
C PRO A 44 2.86 -7.08 -0.06
N ALA A 45 3.45 -5.92 0.24
CA ALA A 45 2.84 -4.90 1.07
C ALA A 45 3.06 -3.49 0.49
N ILE A 46 2.16 -2.58 0.85
CA ILE A 46 2.25 -1.15 0.52
C ILE A 46 2.52 -0.38 1.81
N GLN A 47 3.62 0.36 1.84
CA GLN A 47 3.91 1.29 2.94
C GLN A 47 3.36 2.66 2.61
N ALA A 48 2.43 3.18 3.42
CA ALA A 48 1.80 4.48 3.21
C ALA A 48 2.03 5.40 4.41
N THR A 49 2.38 6.66 4.15
CA THR A 49 2.39 7.72 5.16
C THR A 49 1.15 8.59 5.01
N ILE A 50 0.42 8.74 6.10
CA ILE A 50 -0.81 9.50 6.19
C ILE A 50 -0.54 10.70 7.06
N GLN A 51 -0.91 11.87 6.55
CA GLN A 51 -0.98 13.09 7.33
C GLN A 51 -2.43 13.28 7.80
N ARG A 52 -2.60 13.59 9.08
CA ARG A 52 -3.78 14.25 9.61
C ARG A 52 -3.47 15.72 9.78
N SER A 53 -4.32 16.60 9.25
CA SER A 53 -4.24 18.05 9.42
C SER A 53 -5.56 18.57 10.01
N GLY A 54 -5.53 19.11 11.23
CA GLY A 54 -6.70 19.71 11.86
C GLY A 54 -6.34 21.00 12.61
N ALA A 55 -7.34 21.68 13.17
CA ALA A 55 -7.16 22.98 13.83
C ALA A 55 -6.17 22.94 15.01
N TYR A 56 -6.09 21.81 15.72
CA TYR A 56 -5.28 21.68 16.93
C TYR A 56 -3.89 21.09 16.70
N PHE A 57 -3.76 20.15 15.75
CA PHE A 57 -2.50 19.48 15.49
C PHE A 57 -2.45 18.86 14.10
N THR A 58 -1.23 18.79 13.58
CA THR A 58 -0.86 17.95 12.45
C THR A 58 -0.03 16.79 12.95
N ASN A 59 -0.35 15.58 12.49
CA ASN A 59 0.46 14.41 12.76
C ASN A 59 0.58 13.52 11.53
N TYR A 60 1.50 12.57 11.65
CA TYR A 60 1.83 11.60 10.63
C TYR A 60 1.79 10.21 11.23
N THR A 61 1.14 9.30 10.54
CA THR A 61 1.10 7.87 10.84
C THR A 61 1.54 7.13 9.60
N LYS A 62 2.32 6.06 9.78
CA LYS A 62 2.72 5.19 8.68
C LYS A 62 2.11 3.81 8.87
N LEU A 63 1.63 3.25 7.77
CA LEU A 63 0.97 1.95 7.70
C LEU A 63 1.74 1.07 6.72
N GLU A 64 1.77 -0.22 6.98
CA GLU A 64 2.13 -1.25 6.02
C GLU A 64 0.89 -2.10 5.78
N LEU A 65 0.43 -2.17 4.54
CA LEU A 65 -0.82 -2.81 4.15
C LEU A 65 -0.49 -4.04 3.31
N ASP A 66 -0.87 -5.23 3.78
CA ASP A 66 -0.97 -6.41 2.94
C ASP A 66 -2.38 -6.46 2.33
N CYS A 67 -2.48 -6.00 1.08
CA CYS A 67 -3.74 -5.96 0.34
C CYS A 67 -4.32 -7.36 0.05
N ALA A 68 -3.48 -8.40 0.00
CA ALA A 68 -3.92 -9.76 -0.31
C ALA A 68 -4.55 -10.44 0.91
N THR A 69 -3.93 -10.28 2.09
CA THR A 69 -4.43 -10.88 3.34
C THR A 69 -5.34 -9.95 4.14
N ARG A 70 -5.52 -8.69 3.71
CA ARG A 70 -6.25 -7.63 4.42
C ARG A 70 -5.72 -7.40 5.83
N ASN A 71 -4.40 -7.32 5.94
CA ASN A 71 -3.72 -7.07 7.19
C ASN A 71 -2.97 -5.74 7.18
N VAL A 72 -2.69 -5.22 8.37
CA VAL A 72 -2.00 -3.95 8.57
C VAL A 72 -1.03 -4.01 9.73
N ARG A 73 0.14 -3.40 9.56
CA ARG A 73 1.01 -2.98 10.66
C ARG A 73 0.99 -1.47 10.79
N HIS A 74 0.95 -1.02 12.03
CA HIS A 74 0.97 0.40 12.34
C HIS A 74 2.37 0.83 12.77
N MET A 75 2.72 2.06 12.43
CA MET A 75 3.71 2.83 13.16
C MET A 75 2.93 3.85 13.99
N GLY A 76 3.47 4.21 15.16
CA GLY A 76 2.85 5.21 16.02
C GLY A 76 2.58 6.56 15.33
N MET A 77 2.04 7.49 16.11
CA MET A 77 1.72 8.83 15.65
C MET A 77 2.87 9.79 15.96
N TYR A 78 3.31 10.56 14.96
CA TYR A 78 4.44 11.48 15.08
C TYR A 78 4.06 12.88 14.59
N ASN A 79 4.66 13.92 15.17
CA ASN A 79 4.37 15.30 14.80
C ASN A 79 5.23 15.80 13.63
N SER A 80 6.02 14.93 12.99
CA SER A 80 6.87 15.28 11.84
C SER A 80 7.13 14.09 10.91
N LEU A 81 7.37 14.38 9.63
CA LEU A 81 7.77 13.39 8.63
C LEU A 81 9.08 12.67 9.01
N SER A 82 10.09 13.41 9.44
CA SER A 82 11.36 12.80 9.87
C SER A 82 11.20 11.88 11.08
N GLY A 83 10.22 12.15 11.95
CA GLY A 83 9.89 11.28 13.07
C GLY A 83 9.30 9.95 12.61
N VAL A 84 8.30 10.00 11.72
CA VAL A 84 7.62 8.77 11.24
C VAL A 84 8.52 7.94 10.30
N GLU A 85 9.43 8.55 9.54
CA GLU A 85 10.36 7.83 8.67
C GLU A 85 11.34 6.93 9.43
N LYS A 86 11.70 7.31 10.67
CA LYS A 86 12.61 6.56 11.54
C LYS A 86 11.89 5.59 12.46
N ALA A 87 10.55 5.61 12.45
CA ALA A 87 9.75 4.72 13.27
C ALA A 87 9.98 3.25 12.84
N GLN A 88 9.62 2.32 13.72
CA GLN A 88 9.55 0.90 13.38
C GLN A 88 8.09 0.47 13.40
N PHE A 89 7.74 -0.46 12.50
CA PHE A 89 6.41 -1.07 12.51
C PHE A 89 6.26 -1.94 13.75
N ASP A 90 5.03 -2.02 14.24
CA ASP A 90 4.66 -3.01 15.24
C ASP A 90 5.05 -4.42 14.76
N GLN A 91 5.61 -5.23 15.66
CA GLN A 91 6.00 -6.60 15.32
C GLN A 91 4.80 -7.50 15.03
N MET A 92 3.64 -7.13 15.57
CA MET A 92 2.39 -7.85 15.34
C MET A 92 1.59 -7.20 14.24
N GLU A 93 1.07 -8.04 13.37
CA GLU A 93 0.16 -7.65 12.32
C GLU A 93 -1.29 -7.77 12.81
N GLY A 94 -2.08 -6.73 12.53
CA GLY A 94 -3.52 -6.69 12.79
C GLY A 94 -4.32 -6.91 11.53
N ARG A 95 -5.61 -7.22 11.68
CA ARG A 95 -6.55 -7.22 10.54
C ARG A 95 -6.97 -5.79 10.22
N ILE A 96 -7.11 -5.47 8.94
CA ILE A 96 -7.78 -4.24 8.49
C ILE A 96 -9.27 -4.34 8.86
N VAL A 97 -9.71 -3.45 9.76
CA VAL A 97 -11.10 -3.32 10.17
C VAL A 97 -11.81 -2.31 9.27
N ASP A 98 -12.99 -2.64 8.78
CA ASP A 98 -13.77 -1.76 7.91
C ASP A 98 -14.05 -0.41 8.56
N GLY A 99 -13.86 0.67 7.80
CA GLY A 99 -14.00 2.05 8.27
C GLY A 99 -12.84 2.56 9.13
N SER A 100 -11.80 1.76 9.36
CA SER A 100 -10.54 2.24 9.96
C SER A 100 -9.72 3.08 8.96
N ILE A 101 -8.73 3.82 9.45
CA ILE A 101 -7.81 4.55 8.57
C ILE A 101 -7.09 3.62 7.58
N ALA A 102 -6.77 2.40 7.99
CA ALA A 102 -6.13 1.40 7.13
C ALA A 102 -7.07 0.93 6.01
N ASP A 103 -8.37 0.80 6.30
CA ASP A 103 -9.38 0.46 5.30
C ASP A 103 -9.57 1.59 4.29
N GLU A 104 -9.63 2.85 4.74
CA GLU A 104 -9.76 4.01 3.84
C GLU A 104 -8.52 4.21 2.96
N VAL A 105 -7.32 4.02 3.52
CA VAL A 105 -6.08 4.02 2.73
C VAL A 105 -6.05 2.84 1.75
N GLY A 106 -6.47 1.65 2.20
CA GLY A 106 -6.56 0.45 1.38
C GLY A 106 -7.50 0.60 0.18
N LYS A 107 -8.65 1.26 0.34
CA LYS A 107 -9.57 1.58 -0.78
C LYS A 107 -8.91 2.42 -1.87
N VAL A 108 -7.93 3.24 -1.52
CA VAL A 108 -7.21 4.10 -2.47
C VAL A 108 -6.03 3.36 -3.11
N LEU A 109 -5.25 2.64 -2.30
CA LEU A 109 -3.97 2.07 -2.73
C LEU A 109 -4.06 0.61 -3.19
N CYS A 110 -4.94 -0.20 -2.61
CA CYS A 110 -5.15 -1.60 -3.01
C CYS A 110 -6.07 -1.69 -4.23
N LYS A 111 -5.63 -1.19 -5.39
CA LYS A 111 -6.37 -1.32 -6.65
C LYS A 111 -6.30 -2.76 -7.18
N ASP A 112 -7.45 -3.34 -7.53
CA ASP A 112 -7.65 -4.65 -8.19
C ASP A 112 -6.93 -5.89 -7.62
N THR A 113 -6.47 -5.88 -6.37
CA THR A 113 -6.09 -7.13 -5.67
C THR A 113 -7.30 -8.07 -5.47
N THR A 114 -8.51 -7.58 -5.71
CA THR A 114 -9.77 -8.34 -5.80
C THR A 114 -9.81 -9.34 -6.97
N LEU A 115 -8.97 -9.20 -8.02
CA LEU A 115 -9.01 -10.11 -9.17
C LEU A 115 -8.20 -11.40 -8.96
N THR A 116 -7.12 -11.38 -8.17
CA THR A 116 -6.22 -12.54 -8.03
C THR A 116 -6.68 -13.54 -6.98
N ALA A 117 -7.31 -13.10 -5.88
CA ALA A 117 -7.79 -14.00 -4.84
C ALA A 117 -9.02 -14.83 -5.29
N SER A 118 -9.91 -14.26 -6.12
CA SER A 118 -11.06 -14.99 -6.66
C SER A 118 -10.68 -15.99 -7.77
N GLN A 119 -9.48 -15.89 -8.35
CA GLN A 119 -8.95 -16.84 -9.33
C GLN A 119 -8.14 -17.96 -8.66
N ALA A 120 -7.49 -17.70 -7.53
CA ALA A 120 -6.81 -18.73 -6.74
C ALA A 120 -7.79 -19.77 -6.14
N ALA A 121 -8.99 -19.34 -5.74
CA ALA A 121 -10.01 -20.24 -5.19
C ALA A 121 -10.70 -21.14 -6.24
N LYS A 122 -10.65 -20.80 -7.53
CA LYS A 122 -11.26 -21.60 -8.61
C LYS A 122 -10.33 -22.64 -9.24
N GLN A 123 -9.02 -22.59 -8.97
CA GLN A 123 -8.05 -23.52 -9.56
C GLN A 123 -7.76 -24.76 -8.69
N THR A 124 -8.38 -24.90 -7.52
CA THR A 124 -8.18 -26.08 -6.65
C THR A 124 -9.27 -27.16 -6.83
N GLU A 125 -10.35 -26.90 -7.56
CA GLU A 125 -11.42 -27.90 -7.77
C GLU A 125 -11.25 -28.76 -9.04
N ASP A 126 -10.33 -28.43 -9.95
CA ASP A 126 -10.06 -29.23 -11.16
C ASP A 126 -8.64 -29.81 -11.14
N LEU A 127 -8.38 -30.76 -10.24
CA LEU A 127 -7.31 -31.74 -10.42
C LEU A 127 -7.92 -33.09 -10.80
N PRO A 128 -7.59 -33.68 -11.97
CA PRO A 128 -8.08 -35.00 -12.34
C PRO A 128 -7.47 -36.04 -11.38
N SER A 129 -8.34 -36.85 -10.77
CA SER A 129 -7.91 -38.03 -10.03
C SER A 129 -7.28 -39.02 -11.00
N GLU A 130 -5.95 -39.04 -11.05
CA GLU A 130 -5.18 -40.09 -11.68
C GLU A 130 -5.29 -41.34 -10.79
N THR A 131 -6.23 -42.24 -11.09
CA THR A 131 -6.24 -43.58 -10.48
C THR A 131 -5.57 -44.57 -11.44
N ARG A 132 -4.33 -44.88 -11.09
CA ARG A 132 -3.45 -45.85 -11.74
C ARG A 132 -3.97 -47.28 -11.52
N THR A 133 -3.98 -48.06 -12.60
CA THR A 133 -4.26 -49.50 -12.65
C THR A 133 -3.43 -50.30 -11.63
N GLY A 134 -4.08 -51.21 -10.91
CA GLY A 134 -3.46 -52.25 -10.09
C GLY A 134 -4.29 -53.52 -10.16
N ASP A 135 -3.76 -54.49 -10.90
CA ASP A 135 -4.27 -55.85 -11.10
C ASP A 135 -4.15 -56.71 -9.82
N ASN A 136 -4.82 -57.87 -9.83
CA ASN A 136 -4.76 -59.04 -8.91
C ASN A 136 -5.94 -59.23 -7.94
N THR A 137 -6.98 -59.97 -8.35
CA THR A 137 -7.19 -61.41 -8.03
C THR A 137 -8.48 -61.90 -8.70
#